data_AF-A0A4R8RC53-F1
#
_entry.id   AF-A0A4R8RC53-F1
#
_cell.length_a   1.000
_cell.length_b   1.000
_cell.length_c   1.000
_cell.angle_alpha   90.00
_cell.angle_beta   90.00
_cell.angle_gamma   90.00
#
_symmetry.space_group_name_H-M   'P 1'
#
loop_
_entity.id
_entity.type
_entity.pdbx_description
1 polymer ?
#
loop_
_entity_poly.entity_id
_entity_poly.type
_entity_poly.pdbx_seq_one_letter_code
_entity_poly.pdbx_strand_id
1 'polypeptide(L)' 'MLAVHANISKINHSCRSNAAAQWDRDRLAHKLFATRDIAAGEEITISYFGTIQTFRERQNYTKQNLGLDCACSHC' A
#
# COMPACT_ATOMS: atom_id res chain seq x y z
N MET A 1 16.11 1.26 -7.92
CA MET A 1 15.62 0.53 -9.11
C MET A 1 14.17 0.91 -9.30
N LEU A 2 13.79 1.37 -10.49
CA LEU A 2 12.41 1.73 -10.82
C LEU A 2 11.85 0.65 -11.75
N ALA A 3 10.64 0.19 -11.50
CA ALA A 3 9.95 -0.83 -12.30
C ALA A 3 8.44 -0.59 -12.27
N VAL A 4 7.75 -0.99 -13.35
CA VAL A 4 6.29 -0.90 -13.47
C VAL A 4 5.69 -2.29 -13.34
N HIS A 5 4.80 -2.48 -12.37
CA HIS A 5 4.19 -3.78 -12.06
C HIS A 5 2.67 -3.69 -12.18
N ALA A 6 2.12 -4.04 -13.35
CA ALA A 6 0.70 -3.82 -13.66
C ALA A 6 -0.28 -4.44 -12.64
N ASN A 7 0.03 -5.60 -12.07
CA ASN A 7 -0.83 -6.22 -11.05
C ASN A 7 -0.73 -5.55 -9.68
N ILE A 8 0.46 -5.11 -9.28
CA ILE A 8 0.66 -4.42 -7.99
C ILE A 8 0.02 -3.03 -8.02
N SER A 9 0.09 -2.33 -9.16
CA SER A 9 -0.49 -1.00 -9.33
C SER A 9 -2.02 -0.93 -9.22
N LYS A 10 -2.72 -2.08 -9.16
CA LYS A 10 -4.17 -2.15 -8.93
C LYS A 10 -4.56 -2.13 -7.44
N ILE A 11 -3.60 -2.35 -6.55
CA ILE A 11 -3.85 -2.54 -5.13
C ILE A 11 -3.97 -1.18 -4.45
N ASN A 12 -5.14 -0.86 -3.90
CA ASN A 12 -5.40 0.43 -3.29
C ASN A 12 -4.57 0.68 -2.01
N HIS A 13 -4.51 1.96 -1.63
CA HIS A 13 -3.83 2.40 -0.44
C HIS A 13 -4.68 2.24 0.84
N SER A 14 -4.06 1.78 1.92
CA SER A 14 -4.57 1.95 3.30
C SER A 14 -3.41 2.20 4.25
N CYS A 15 -3.56 3.15 5.20
CA CYS A 15 -2.56 3.36 6.26
C CYS A 15 -2.48 2.16 7.22
N ARG A 16 -3.56 1.35 7.30
CA ARG A 16 -3.61 0.07 8.03
C ARG A 16 -3.76 -1.09 7.06
N SER A 17 -2.80 -1.24 6.15
CA SER A 17 -2.89 -2.25 5.11
C SER A 17 -2.89 -3.69 5.64
N ASN A 18 -3.50 -4.59 4.89
CA ASN A 18 -3.54 -6.03 5.18
C ASN A 18 -2.53 -6.85 4.36
N ALA A 19 -1.81 -6.19 3.45
CA ALA A 19 -0.69 -6.76 2.72
C ALA A 19 0.51 -5.80 2.67
N ALA A 20 1.65 -6.35 2.29
CA ALA A 20 2.89 -5.63 2.03
C ALA A 20 3.57 -6.16 0.76
N ALA A 21 4.08 -5.25 -0.08
CA ALA A 21 4.85 -5.59 -1.27
C ALA A 21 6.35 -5.62 -0.94
N GLN A 22 7.06 -6.61 -1.46
CA GLN A 22 8.51 -6.77 -1.32
C GLN A 22 9.14 -7.08 -2.68
N TRP A 23 10.25 -6.44 -2.99
CA TRP A 23 11.07 -6.77 -4.16
C TRP A 23 11.97 -7.97 -3.87
N ASP A 24 11.78 -9.04 -4.62
CA ASP A 24 12.67 -10.20 -4.65
C ASP A 24 13.73 -9.97 -5.73
N ARG A 25 14.98 -9.77 -5.30
CA ARG A 25 16.11 -9.49 -6.20
C ARG A 25 16.53 -10.68 -7.04
N ASP A 26 16.43 -11.89 -6.51
CA ASP A 26 16.88 -13.10 -7.20
C ASP A 26 15.90 -13.50 -8.29
N ARG A 27 14.60 -13.30 -8.03
CA ARG A 27 13.52 -13.58 -8.99
C ARG A 27 13.16 -12.40 -9.87
N LEU A 28 13.71 -11.22 -9.61
CA LEU A 28 13.36 -9.96 -10.26
C LEU A 28 11.84 -9.73 -10.30
N ALA A 29 11.17 -9.92 -9.16
CA ALA A 29 9.72 -9.86 -9.05
C ALA A 29 9.25 -9.10 -7.81
N HIS A 30 8.14 -8.36 -7.94
CA HIS A 30 7.38 -7.92 -6.77
C HIS A 30 6.54 -9.09 -6.22
N LYS A 31 6.76 -9.39 -4.95
CA LYS A 31 5.95 -10.31 -4.18
C LYS A 31 5.01 -9.52 -3.28
N LEU A 32 3.82 -10.05 -3.09
CA LEU A 32 2.83 -9.51 -2.18
C LEU A 32 2.56 -10.55 -1.10
N PHE A 33 2.64 -10.13 0.15
CA PHE A 33 2.40 -10.98 1.31
C PHE A 33 1.29 -10.39 2.16
N ALA A 34 0.37 -11.24 2.61
CA ALA A 34 -0.57 -10.86 3.65
C ALA A 34 0.19 -10.59 4.96
N THR A 35 -0.16 -9.53 5.68
CA THR A 35 0.43 -9.16 6.99
C THR A 35 -0.48 -9.52 8.16
N ARG A 36 -1.69 -9.99 7.85
CA ARG A 36 -2.69 -10.54 8.76
C ARG A 36 -3.65 -11.41 7.95
N ASP A 37 -4.55 -12.11 8.64
CA ASP A 37 -5.64 -12.83 7.97
C ASP A 37 -6.52 -11.86 7.17
N ILE A 38 -6.92 -12.31 5.97
CA ILE A 38 -7.76 -11.57 5.02
C ILE A 38 -8.98 -12.43 4.73
N ALA A 39 -10.17 -11.92 5.04
CA ALA A 39 -11.41 -12.66 4.80
C ALA A 39 -11.79 -12.68 3.31
N ALA A 40 -12.60 -13.67 2.90
CA ALA A 40 -13.15 -13.69 1.55
C ALA A 40 -14.00 -12.43 1.29
N GLY A 41 -13.73 -11.73 0.19
CA GLY A 41 -14.39 -10.46 -0.17
C GLY A 41 -13.79 -9.21 0.49
N GLU A 42 -12.83 -9.35 1.40
CA GLU A 42 -12.07 -8.22 1.93
C GLU A 42 -11.10 -7.68 0.87
N GLU A 43 -11.07 -6.36 0.69
CA GLU A 43 -10.15 -5.70 -0.24
C GLU A 43 -8.69 -5.85 0.23
N ILE A 44 -7.81 -6.26 -0.67
CA ILE A 44 -6.36 -6.27 -0.44
C ILE A 44 -5.84 -4.84 -0.62
N THR A 45 -5.11 -4.34 0.38
CA THR A 45 -4.54 -2.98 0.37
C THR A 45 -3.06 -3.02 0.75
N ILE A 46 -2.29 -2.00 0.33
CA ILE A 46 -0.90 -1.77 0.76
C ILE A 46 -0.69 -0.33 1.24
N SER A 47 0.34 -0.07 2.05
CA SER A 47 0.78 1.30 2.31
C SER A 47 1.66 1.80 1.17
N TYR A 48 1.45 3.03 0.70
CA TYR A 48 2.26 3.65 -0.37
C TYR A 48 3.45 4.45 0.19
N PHE A 49 3.53 4.58 1.50
CA PHE A 49 4.61 5.24 2.22
C PHE A 49 5.03 4.38 3.43
N GLY A 50 6.09 4.81 4.12
CA GLY A 50 6.61 4.12 5.30
C GLY A 50 5.61 4.02 6.45
N THR A 51 6.06 3.55 7.61
CA THR A 51 5.19 3.35 8.79
C THR A 51 5.18 4.52 9.77
N ILE A 52 6.12 5.45 9.64
CA ILE A 52 6.34 6.55 10.60
C ILE A 52 6.01 7.89 9.94
N GLN A 53 4.73 8.24 9.97
CA GLN A 53 4.22 9.55 9.53
C GLN A 53 3.05 9.97 10.42
N THR A 54 2.98 11.25 10.74
CA THR A 54 1.83 11.88 11.37
C THR A 54 0.60 11.83 10.47
N PHE A 55 -0.60 11.97 11.05
CA PHE A 55 -1.84 12.09 10.27
C PHE A 55 -1.76 13.14 9.17
N ARG A 56 -1.21 14.33 9.49
CA ARG A 56 -1.08 15.45 8.54
C ARG A 56 -0.17 15.11 7.38
N GLU A 57 0.97 14.45 7.63
CA GLU A 57 1.89 14.03 6.58
C GLU A 57 1.25 13.00 5.65
N ARG A 58 0.51 12.02 6.19
CA ARG A 58 -0.19 11.02 5.38
C ARG A 58 -1.25 11.66 4.49
N GLN A 59 -2.12 12.51 5.04
CA GLN A 59 -3.16 13.20 4.27
C GLN A 59 -2.58 14.12 3.20
N ASN A 60 -1.50 14.85 3.51
CA ASN A 60 -0.81 15.67 2.51
C ASN A 60 -0.26 14.81 1.37
N TYR A 61 0.40 13.69 1.69
CA TYR A 61 0.94 12.78 0.69
C TYR A 61 -0.15 12.23 -0.23
N THR A 62 -1.25 11.71 0.32
CA THR A 62 -2.31 11.10 -0.49
C THR A 62 -3.04 12.11 -1.36
N LYS A 63 -3.32 13.32 -0.84
CA LYS A 63 -3.93 14.40 -1.63
C LYS A 63 -3.04 14.83 -2.78
N GLN A 64 -1.75 15.07 -2.51
CA GLN A 64 -0.83 15.64 -3.51
C GLN A 64 -0.34 14.63 -4.55
N ASN A 65 -0.10 13.37 -4.15
CA ASN A 65 0.53 12.38 -5.02
C ASN A 65 -0.48 11.39 -5.62
N LEU A 66 -1.59 11.15 -4.93
CA LEU A 66 -2.60 10.17 -5.34
C LEU A 66 -3.95 10.80 -5.69
N GLY A 67 -4.13 12.10 -5.43
CA GLY A 67 -5.39 12.80 -5.67
C GLY A 67 -6.53 12.32 -4.79
N LEU A 68 -6.25 11.76 -3.60
CA LEU A 68 -7.28 11.18 -2.71
C LEU A 68 -7.14 11.63 -1.25
N ASP A 69 -8.30 11.76 -0.60
CA ASP A 69 -8.42 11.87 0.86
C ASP A 69 -8.51 10.47 1.47
N CYS A 70 -7.48 10.04 2.20
CA CYS A 70 -7.48 8.70 2.76
C CYS A 70 -8.46 8.61 3.93
N ALA A 71 -9.47 7.74 3.80
CA ALA A 71 -10.53 7.54 4.79
C ALA A 71 -10.44 6.18 5.52
N CYS A 72 -9.25 5.58 5.58
CA CYS A 72 -9.06 4.31 6.29
C CYS A 72 -9.18 4.50 7.81
N SER A 73 -9.39 3.42 8.57
CA SER A 73 -9.62 3.46 10.03
C SER A 73 -8.49 4.04 10.89
N HIS A 74 -7.30 4.28 10.32
CA HIS A 74 -6.13 4.85 11.01
C HIS A 74 -5.95 6.36 10.72
N CYS A 75 -6.76 6.93 9.83
CA CYS A 75 -6.84 8.37 9.56
C CYS A 75 -8.03 8.95 10.32
#